data_AF-A0A350EXQ5-F1
#
_entry.id   AF-A0A350EXQ5-F1
#
_cell.length_a   1.000
_cell.length_b   1.000
_cell.length_c   1.000
_cell.angle_alpha   90.00
_cell.angle_beta   90.00
_cell.angle_gamma   90.00
#
_symmetry.space_group_name_H-M   'P 1'
#
loop_
_entity.id
_entity.type
_entity.pdbx_description
1 polymer ?
#
loop_
_entity_poly.entity_id
_entity_poly.type
_entity_poly.pdbx_seq_one_letter_code
_entity_poly.pdbx_strand_id
1 'polypeptide(L)'
;MNPSVLPSRPDHGAPEPVLLILADISGYTRFMTSNAKSLAHSQVIITELVQTIIQVVELPLTVAKLEGDAVFLYGRKRDPGLPWAEAKRRISERLPVFFDVFARRVNELRGSTTCTCGACANIEHLRLKFVVHSGEALFCRVAGFLELAGPDVILAHRLLKNSVPVRQYILLTDAALADLEMPADLQHTMGVEHYEDFPAVTTHVYADARTPVRSPVRRGVAAAIKWNLRLWFEPLLRFLFPELSGRSSGGGARVSGAGFVILSILLTPIYVPVCVLFTVVSQAARR
;
A
#
# COMPACT_ATOMS: atom_id res chain seq x y z
N MET A 1 -30.73 -34.77 -6.80
CA MET A 1 -30.50 -33.77 -5.75
C MET A 1 -29.04 -33.88 -5.35
N ASN A 2 -28.21 -32.92 -5.76
CA ASN A 2 -26.75 -32.97 -5.63
C ASN A 2 -26.36 -32.37 -4.26
N PRO A 3 -25.71 -33.11 -3.35
CA PRO A 3 -25.37 -32.62 -2.03
C PRO A 3 -24.21 -31.62 -2.10
N SER A 4 -24.50 -30.38 -1.71
CA SER A 4 -23.62 -29.52 -0.90
C SER A 4 -22.12 -29.51 -1.25
N VAL A 5 -21.75 -28.72 -2.25
CA VAL A 5 -20.41 -28.12 -2.31
C VAL A 5 -20.37 -27.00 -1.28
N LEU A 6 -19.95 -27.32 -0.04
CA LEU A 6 -19.52 -26.29 0.90
C LEU A 6 -18.30 -25.58 0.29
N PRO A 7 -18.22 -24.24 0.28
CA PRO A 7 -17.01 -23.56 -0.16
C PRO A 7 -15.85 -24.02 0.73
N SER A 8 -14.81 -24.57 0.10
CA SER A 8 -13.57 -24.97 0.75
C SER A 8 -13.04 -23.83 1.61
N ARG A 9 -12.75 -24.10 2.88
CA ARG A 9 -12.14 -23.16 3.82
C ARG A 9 -10.92 -22.52 3.12
N PRO A 10 -10.80 -21.18 3.09
CA PRO A 10 -9.65 -20.55 2.48
C PRO A 10 -8.38 -21.06 3.15
N ASP A 11 -7.48 -21.63 2.35
CA ASP A 11 -6.16 -22.05 2.78
C ASP A 11 -5.38 -20.79 3.17
N HIS A 12 -5.36 -20.52 4.47
CA HIS A 12 -4.53 -19.48 5.05
C HIS A 12 -3.26 -20.19 5.53
N GLY A 13 -2.17 -20.03 4.78
CA GLY A 13 -0.86 -20.54 5.19
C GLY A 13 -0.42 -19.97 6.54
N ALA A 14 0.68 -20.47 7.11
CA ALA A 14 1.27 -19.79 8.27
C ALA A 14 1.81 -18.41 7.86
N PRO A 15 1.88 -17.42 8.78
CA PRO A 15 2.65 -16.20 8.54
C PRO A 15 4.07 -16.53 8.11
N GLU A 16 4.56 -15.81 7.10
CA GLU A 16 5.90 -16.00 6.56
C GLU A 16 6.73 -14.73 6.74
N PRO A 17 8.04 -14.88 7.02
CA PRO A 17 8.94 -13.73 7.09
C PRO A 17 9.14 -13.13 5.70
N VAL A 18 8.94 -11.82 5.60
CA VAL A 18 8.97 -11.05 4.36
C VAL A 18 9.70 -9.73 4.55
N LEU A 19 10.21 -9.19 3.44
CA LEU A 19 10.54 -7.79 3.31
C LEU A 19 9.43 -7.11 2.53
N LEU A 20 8.84 -6.06 3.10
CA LEU A 20 7.79 -5.24 2.51
C LEU A 20 8.39 -3.94 2.01
N ILE A 21 8.08 -3.56 0.77
CA ILE A 21 8.55 -2.32 0.17
C ILE A 21 7.36 -1.61 -0.48
N LEU A 22 7.12 -0.35 -0.11
CA LEU A 22 6.15 0.52 -0.76
C LEU A 22 6.90 1.62 -1.51
N ALA A 23 6.77 1.63 -2.83
CA ALA A 23 7.31 2.67 -3.70
C ALA A 23 6.22 3.68 -4.02
N ASP A 24 6.29 4.90 -3.49
CA ASP A 24 5.21 5.91 -3.54
C ASP A 24 5.68 7.19 -4.24
N ILE A 25 4.84 7.73 -5.13
CA ILE A 25 5.16 8.95 -5.87
C ILE A 25 4.89 10.17 -4.98
N SER A 26 5.97 10.68 -4.39
CA SER A 26 5.94 11.90 -3.62
C SER A 26 5.49 13.11 -4.45
N GLY A 27 4.44 13.77 -3.97
CA GLY A 27 3.83 14.94 -4.61
C GLY A 27 2.60 14.62 -5.45
N TYR A 28 2.24 13.34 -5.62
CA TYR A 28 1.09 12.89 -6.41
C TYR A 28 -0.22 13.62 -6.08
N THR A 29 -0.64 13.63 -4.81
CA THR A 29 -1.93 14.25 -4.44
C THR A 29 -1.99 15.73 -4.85
N ARG A 30 -0.89 16.47 -4.67
CA ARG A 30 -0.81 17.87 -5.09
C ARG A 30 -0.80 17.99 -6.61
N PHE A 31 -0.09 17.10 -7.30
CA PHE A 31 -0.04 17.07 -8.75
C PHE A 31 -1.44 16.82 -9.35
N MET A 32 -2.20 15.87 -8.82
CA MET A 32 -3.57 15.59 -9.28
C MET A 32 -4.51 16.75 -9.03
N THR A 33 -4.47 17.32 -7.82
CA THR A 33 -5.40 18.42 -7.45
C THR A 33 -5.07 19.73 -8.16
N SER A 34 -3.79 20.07 -8.34
CA SER A 34 -3.38 21.30 -9.03
C SER A 34 -3.64 21.25 -10.54
N ASN A 35 -3.74 20.04 -11.11
CA ASN A 35 -3.89 19.82 -12.55
C ASN A 35 -5.24 19.19 -12.91
N ALA A 36 -6.29 19.47 -12.13
CA ALA A 36 -7.64 18.92 -12.35
C ALA A 36 -8.20 19.21 -13.76
N LYS A 37 -7.80 20.33 -14.38
CA LYS A 37 -8.19 20.70 -15.75
C LYS A 37 -7.51 19.88 -16.85
N SER A 38 -6.44 19.16 -16.50
CA SER A 38 -5.67 18.29 -17.42
C SER A 38 -5.54 16.87 -16.85
N LEU A 39 -6.59 16.39 -16.18
CA LEU A 39 -6.60 15.13 -15.43
C LEU A 39 -6.20 13.92 -16.28
N ALA A 40 -6.64 13.87 -17.54
CA ALA A 40 -6.28 12.79 -18.46
C ALA A 40 -4.75 12.70 -18.65
N HIS A 41 -4.08 13.83 -18.87
CA HIS A 41 -2.61 13.86 -18.97
C HIS A 41 -1.95 13.52 -17.63
N SER A 42 -2.49 14.02 -16.51
CA SER A 42 -1.98 13.66 -15.18
C SER A 42 -2.01 12.14 -14.98
N GLN A 43 -3.11 11.47 -15.35
CA GLN A 43 -3.25 10.02 -15.21
C GLN A 43 -2.28 9.26 -16.12
N VAL A 44 -2.10 9.70 -17.37
CA VAL A 44 -1.11 9.10 -18.30
C VAL A 44 0.30 9.19 -17.71
N ILE A 45 0.71 10.38 -17.24
CA ILE A 45 2.03 10.60 -16.65
C ILE A 45 2.27 9.68 -15.45
N ILE A 46 1.30 9.59 -14.53
CA ILE A 46 1.42 8.72 -13.36
C ILE A 46 1.49 7.25 -13.76
N THR A 47 0.69 6.82 -14.75
CA THR A 47 0.70 5.45 -15.26
C THR A 47 2.07 5.09 -15.85
N GLU A 48 2.65 5.97 -16.66
CA GLU A 48 3.98 5.78 -17.26
C GLU A 48 5.09 5.69 -16.20
N LEU A 49 5.01 6.52 -15.15
CA LEU A 49 5.96 6.48 -14.04
C LEU A 49 5.84 5.20 -13.21
N VAL A 50 4.61 4.75 -12.91
CA VAL A 50 4.36 3.49 -12.21
C VAL A 50 4.83 2.29 -13.04
N GLN A 51 4.54 2.27 -14.34
CA GLN A 51 5.01 1.22 -15.25
C GLN A 51 6.54 1.16 -15.29
N THR A 52 7.20 2.30 -15.28
CA THR A 52 8.67 2.39 -15.23
C THR A 52 9.23 1.76 -13.95
N ILE A 53 8.58 1.98 -12.80
CA ILE A 53 8.96 1.31 -11.54
C ILE A 53 8.81 -0.20 -11.70
N ILE A 54 7.66 -0.68 -12.19
CA ILE A 54 7.37 -2.11 -12.34
C ILE A 54 8.37 -2.80 -13.28
N GLN A 55 8.78 -2.16 -14.37
CA GLN A 55 9.74 -2.73 -15.34
C GLN A 55 11.13 -3.01 -14.75
N VAL A 56 11.48 -2.33 -13.66
CA VAL A 56 12.77 -2.49 -12.96
C VAL A 56 12.68 -3.54 -11.85
N VAL A 57 11.47 -3.95 -11.47
CA VAL A 57 11.24 -4.98 -10.44
C VAL A 57 11.67 -6.33 -11.01
N GLU A 58 12.62 -6.95 -10.31
CA GLU A 58 13.18 -8.26 -10.61
C GLU A 58 13.24 -9.11 -9.34
N LEU A 59 13.45 -10.41 -9.49
CA LEU A 59 13.66 -11.32 -8.36
C LEU A 59 14.80 -10.81 -7.46
N PRO A 60 14.64 -10.82 -6.13
CA PRO A 60 13.59 -11.50 -5.34
C PRO A 60 12.28 -10.72 -5.12
N LEU A 61 12.13 -9.51 -5.67
CA LEU A 61 10.96 -8.69 -5.41
C LEU A 61 9.79 -9.08 -6.31
N THR A 62 8.61 -9.17 -5.72
CA THR A 62 7.35 -9.44 -6.41
C THR A 62 6.37 -8.30 -6.17
N VAL A 63 5.65 -7.88 -7.20
CA VAL A 63 4.56 -6.92 -7.07
C VAL A 63 3.35 -7.61 -6.42
N ALA A 64 2.93 -7.13 -5.25
CA ALA A 64 1.68 -7.54 -4.63
C ALA A 64 0.49 -6.88 -5.32
N LYS A 65 0.52 -5.55 -5.42
CA LYS A 65 -0.56 -4.74 -6.02
C LYS A 65 -0.13 -3.30 -6.31
N LEU A 66 -0.97 -2.60 -7.05
CA LEU A 66 -0.89 -1.16 -7.31
C LEU A 66 -1.96 -0.43 -6.49
N GLU A 67 -1.57 0.68 -5.87
CA GLU A 67 -2.41 1.44 -4.93
C GLU A 67 -2.41 2.92 -5.31
N GLY A 68 -3.14 3.27 -6.36
CA GLY A 68 -3.13 4.62 -6.91
C GLY A 68 -1.75 4.96 -7.49
N ASP A 69 -0.95 5.71 -6.73
CA ASP A 69 0.40 6.15 -7.08
C ASP A 69 1.53 5.38 -6.36
N ALA A 70 1.16 4.34 -5.59
CA ALA A 70 2.11 3.46 -4.92
C ALA A 70 2.16 2.06 -5.55
N VAL A 71 3.35 1.46 -5.54
CA VAL A 71 3.58 0.06 -5.89
C VAL A 71 3.96 -0.69 -4.63
N PHE A 72 3.13 -1.67 -4.24
CA PHE A 72 3.42 -2.53 -3.10
C PHE A 72 4.16 -3.78 -3.55
N LEU A 73 5.38 -3.94 -3.05
CA LEU A 73 6.29 -5.03 -3.35
C LEU A 73 6.57 -5.85 -2.09
N TYR A 74 6.88 -7.13 -2.28
CA TYR A 74 7.40 -7.98 -1.21
C TYR A 74 8.51 -8.91 -1.72
N GLY A 75 9.41 -9.28 -0.80
CA GLY A 75 10.37 -10.37 -0.98
C GLY A 75 10.15 -11.43 0.09
N ARG A 76 10.00 -12.69 -0.30
CA ARG A 76 9.88 -13.81 0.65
C ARG A 76 11.27 -14.21 1.13
N LYS A 77 11.48 -14.27 2.44
CA LYS A 77 12.81 -14.63 2.99
C LYS A 77 13.10 -16.13 2.92
N ARG A 78 12.06 -16.95 2.78
CA ARG A 78 12.14 -18.41 2.67
C ARG A 78 11.88 -18.89 1.25
N ASP A 79 12.34 -18.14 0.25
CA ASP A 79 12.25 -18.58 -1.15
C ASP A 79 13.27 -19.72 -1.41
N PRO A 80 12.83 -20.93 -1.83
CA PRO A 80 13.74 -22.03 -2.15
C PRO A 80 14.67 -21.72 -3.33
N GLY A 81 14.27 -20.82 -4.23
CA GLY A 81 15.00 -20.50 -5.46
C GLY A 81 16.12 -19.46 -5.28
N LEU A 82 16.11 -18.69 -4.18
CA LEU A 82 17.13 -17.68 -3.92
C LEU A 82 17.40 -17.54 -2.41
N PRO A 83 18.59 -17.90 -1.92
CA PRO A 83 18.96 -17.71 -0.52
C PRO A 83 18.80 -16.25 -0.07
N TRP A 84 18.27 -16.02 1.14
CA TRP A 84 18.00 -14.68 1.63
C TRP A 84 19.23 -13.76 1.65
N ALA A 85 20.42 -14.31 1.94
CA ALA A 85 21.67 -13.56 1.93
C ALA A 85 22.01 -12.96 0.55
N GLU A 86 21.68 -13.69 -0.53
CA GLU A 86 21.81 -13.20 -1.90
C GLU A 86 20.70 -12.21 -2.24
N ALA A 87 19.47 -12.53 -1.85
CA ALA A 87 18.28 -11.72 -2.07
C ALA A 87 18.44 -10.31 -1.49
N LYS A 88 18.83 -10.20 -0.21
CA LYS A 88 18.99 -8.91 0.48
C LYS A 88 20.03 -8.02 -0.17
N ARG A 89 21.16 -8.60 -0.64
CA ARG A 89 22.23 -7.83 -1.30
C ARG A 89 21.74 -7.24 -2.62
N ARG A 90 21.05 -8.05 -3.45
CA ARG A 90 20.44 -7.58 -4.70
C ARG A 90 19.40 -6.49 -4.47
N ILE A 91 18.57 -6.62 -3.44
CA ILE A 91 17.57 -5.60 -3.08
C ILE A 91 18.27 -4.29 -2.68
N SER A 92 19.27 -4.35 -1.80
CA SER A 92 20.03 -3.18 -1.36
C SER A 92 20.71 -2.43 -2.51
N GLU A 93 21.33 -3.17 -3.44
CA GLU A 93 21.98 -2.59 -4.63
C GLU A 93 20.95 -1.97 -5.60
N ARG A 94 19.75 -2.55 -5.69
CA ARG A 94 18.73 -2.13 -6.65
C ARG A 94 17.91 -0.93 -6.17
N LEU A 95 17.67 -0.77 -4.87
CA LEU A 95 16.83 0.30 -4.32
C LEU A 95 17.23 1.71 -4.82
N PRO A 96 18.52 2.12 -4.80
CA PRO A 96 18.94 3.40 -5.34
C PRO A 96 18.68 3.57 -6.85
N VAL A 97 18.78 2.48 -7.62
CA VAL A 97 18.63 2.51 -9.09
C VAL A 97 17.23 2.95 -9.51
N PHE A 98 16.20 2.64 -8.72
CA PHE A 98 14.84 3.10 -8.99
C PHE A 98 14.73 4.62 -9.08
N PHE A 99 15.50 5.37 -8.29
CA PHE A 99 15.49 6.83 -8.36
C PHE A 99 16.03 7.34 -9.69
N ASP A 100 17.12 6.74 -10.19
CA ASP A 100 17.72 7.15 -11.45
C ASP A 100 16.81 6.84 -12.64
N VAL A 101 16.18 5.67 -12.64
CA VAL A 101 15.22 5.30 -13.70
C VAL A 101 13.99 6.21 -13.65
N PHE A 102 13.45 6.47 -12.46
CA PHE A 102 12.31 7.37 -12.28
C PHE A 102 12.64 8.80 -12.75
N ALA A 103 13.79 9.35 -12.33
CA ALA A 103 14.22 10.69 -12.73
C ALA A 103 14.46 10.80 -14.24
N ARG A 104 15.03 9.76 -14.86
CA ARG A 104 15.20 9.68 -16.31
C ARG A 104 13.84 9.72 -17.01
N ARG A 105 12.87 8.92 -16.56
CA ARG A 105 11.53 8.90 -17.15
C ARG A 105 10.80 10.23 -17.03
N VAL A 106 10.91 10.90 -15.87
CA VAL A 106 10.38 12.26 -15.69
C VAL A 106 10.97 13.22 -16.72
N ASN A 107 12.29 13.15 -16.94
CA ASN A 107 12.97 14.01 -17.92
C ASN A 107 12.57 13.69 -19.36
N GLU A 108 12.41 12.42 -19.71
CA GLU A 108 11.93 11.97 -21.03
C GLU A 108 10.52 12.49 -21.31
N LEU A 109 9.57 12.26 -20.39
CA LEU A 109 8.18 12.71 -20.54
C LEU A 109 8.07 14.24 -20.67
N ARG A 110 8.94 14.98 -19.98
CA ARG A 110 9.04 16.43 -20.08
C ARG A 110 9.63 16.88 -21.42
N GLY A 111 10.65 16.17 -21.91
CA GLY A 111 11.31 16.49 -23.19
C GLY A 111 10.52 16.08 -24.43
N SER A 112 9.65 15.08 -24.32
CA SER A 112 8.89 14.52 -25.44
C SER A 112 7.53 15.19 -25.66
N THR A 113 7.07 16.04 -24.73
CA THR A 113 5.76 16.69 -24.83
C THR A 113 5.87 18.11 -25.39
N THR A 114 5.03 18.42 -26.38
CA THR A 114 4.82 19.80 -26.87
C THR A 114 3.67 20.49 -26.14
N CYS A 115 2.97 19.79 -25.24
CA CYS A 115 1.82 20.30 -24.51
C CYS A 115 2.26 21.20 -23.35
N THR A 116 1.64 22.37 -23.23
CA THR A 116 1.90 23.36 -22.18
C THR A 116 0.88 23.33 -21.03
N CYS A 117 0.06 22.27 -20.94
CA CYS A 117 -0.93 22.16 -19.87
C CYS A 117 -0.27 22.02 -18.49
N GLY A 118 -1.04 22.30 -17.43
CA GLY A 118 -0.54 22.23 -16.06
C GLY A 118 0.11 20.88 -15.71
N ALA A 119 -0.47 19.75 -16.12
CA ALA A 119 0.12 18.45 -15.86
C ALA A 119 1.52 18.30 -16.47
N CYS A 120 1.67 18.67 -17.75
CA CYS A 120 2.94 18.57 -18.47
C CYS A 120 4.00 19.55 -17.95
N ALA A 121 3.58 20.73 -17.50
CA ALA A 121 4.46 21.76 -16.97
C ALA A 121 4.90 21.51 -15.51
N ASN A 122 4.29 20.57 -14.79
CA ASN A 122 4.55 20.32 -13.37
C ASN A 122 5.11 18.92 -13.07
N ILE A 123 5.46 18.13 -14.10
CA ILE A 123 5.96 16.74 -13.95
C ILE A 123 7.22 16.74 -13.09
N GLU A 124 8.09 17.75 -13.23
CA GLU A 124 9.37 17.86 -12.53
C GLU A 124 9.24 18.04 -11.00
N HIS A 125 8.02 18.17 -10.47
CA HIS A 125 7.77 18.22 -9.04
C HIS A 125 7.49 16.85 -8.42
N LEU A 126 7.26 15.83 -9.25
CA LEU A 126 7.10 14.44 -8.81
C LEU A 126 8.46 13.87 -8.42
N ARG A 127 8.49 13.18 -7.29
CA ARG A 127 9.65 12.45 -6.77
C ARG A 127 9.20 11.05 -6.38
N LEU A 128 10.15 10.18 -6.07
CA LEU A 128 9.87 8.83 -5.61
C LEU A 128 10.35 8.70 -4.17
N LYS A 129 9.60 7.99 -3.33
CA LYS A 129 10.08 7.55 -2.01
C LYS A 129 9.84 6.06 -1.82
N PHE A 130 10.65 5.46 -0.96
CA PHE A 130 10.48 4.09 -0.52
C PHE A 130 10.23 4.05 0.98
N VAL A 131 9.30 3.19 1.38
CA VAL A 131 9.13 2.73 2.76
C VAL A 131 9.43 1.25 2.77
N VAL A 132 10.37 0.83 3.61
CA VAL A 132 10.82 -0.56 3.70
C VAL A 132 10.70 -1.04 5.13
N HIS A 133 10.07 -2.20 5.28
CA HIS A 133 9.83 -2.84 6.57
C HIS A 133 10.08 -4.33 6.46
N SER A 134 10.78 -4.91 7.43
CA SER A 134 10.97 -6.35 7.55
C SER A 134 10.09 -6.86 8.67
N GLY A 135 9.29 -7.89 8.39
CA GLY A 135 8.34 -8.47 9.34
C GLY A 135 7.75 -9.78 8.82
N GLU A 136 6.52 -10.08 9.18
CA GLU A 136 5.77 -11.25 8.74
C GLU A 136 4.48 -10.88 8.00
N ALA A 137 4.11 -11.69 7.01
CA ALA A 137 2.84 -11.54 6.31
C ALA A 137 2.17 -12.90 6.12
N LEU A 138 0.85 -12.88 6.26
CA LEU A 138 -0.02 -13.96 5.85
C LEU A 138 -0.35 -13.80 4.37
N PHE A 139 -0.08 -14.84 3.58
CA PHE A 139 -0.50 -14.92 2.19
C PHE A 139 -1.88 -15.57 2.12
N CYS A 140 -2.88 -14.84 1.64
CA CYS A 140 -4.24 -15.34 1.49
C CYS A 140 -4.75 -15.14 0.07
N ARG A 141 -5.63 -16.04 -0.39
CA ARG A 141 -6.35 -15.86 -1.66
C ARG A 141 -7.74 -15.34 -1.40
N VAL A 142 -8.07 -14.17 -1.96
CA VAL A 142 -9.39 -13.55 -1.88
C VAL A 142 -9.88 -13.31 -3.29
N ALA A 143 -11.01 -13.89 -3.68
CA ALA A 143 -11.57 -13.76 -5.03
C ALA A 143 -10.59 -14.15 -6.17
N GLY A 144 -9.61 -15.03 -5.90
CA GLY A 144 -8.55 -15.42 -6.84
C GLY A 144 -7.29 -14.55 -6.79
N PHE A 145 -7.33 -13.39 -6.12
CA PHE A 145 -6.18 -12.51 -5.94
C PHE A 145 -5.36 -12.93 -4.72
N LEU A 146 -4.03 -12.88 -4.86
CA LEU A 146 -3.12 -13.06 -3.74
C LEU A 146 -3.03 -11.75 -2.95
N GLU A 147 -3.35 -11.82 -1.67
CA GLU A 147 -3.32 -10.69 -0.75
C GLU A 147 -2.34 -10.98 0.40
N LEU A 148 -1.69 -9.92 0.87
CA LEU A 148 -0.84 -9.95 2.06
C LEU A 148 -1.61 -9.30 3.20
N ALA A 149 -1.65 -9.98 4.35
CA ALA A 149 -2.33 -9.49 5.54
C ALA A 149 -1.45 -9.65 6.78
N GLY A 150 -1.60 -8.74 7.74
CA GLY A 150 -0.92 -8.82 9.02
C GLY A 150 -0.60 -7.45 9.61
N PRO A 151 -0.21 -7.38 10.90
CA PRO A 151 0.18 -6.13 11.55
C PRO A 151 1.34 -5.42 10.83
N ASP A 152 2.35 -6.14 10.36
CA ASP A 152 3.51 -5.56 9.68
C ASP A 152 3.15 -4.98 8.31
N VAL A 153 2.18 -5.60 7.61
CA VAL A 153 1.61 -5.06 6.38
C VAL A 153 0.87 -3.75 6.68
N ILE A 154 0.05 -3.71 7.73
CA ILE A 154 -0.65 -2.49 8.14
C ILE A 154 0.36 -1.39 8.50
N LEU A 155 1.40 -1.71 9.26
CA LEU A 155 2.42 -0.77 9.66
C LEU A 155 3.14 -0.16 8.45
N ALA A 156 3.56 -0.99 7.48
CA ALA A 156 4.20 -0.51 6.26
C ALA A 156 3.33 0.53 5.53
N HIS A 157 2.02 0.31 5.42
CA HIS A 157 1.11 1.26 4.80
C HIS A 157 0.91 2.53 5.64
N ARG A 158 0.87 2.42 6.98
CA ARG A 158 0.81 3.61 7.87
C ARG A 158 2.05 4.48 7.70
N LEU A 159 3.23 3.85 7.56
CA LEU A 159 4.51 4.52 7.34
C LEU A 159 4.55 5.32 6.03
N LEU A 160 3.65 5.13 5.06
CA LEU A 160 3.54 6.06 3.91
C LEU A 160 3.13 7.47 4.33
N LYS A 161 2.44 7.62 5.47
CA LYS A 161 2.14 8.90 6.10
C LYS A 161 3.11 9.11 7.27
N ASN A 162 4.31 9.54 6.92
CA ASN A 162 5.40 9.84 7.85
C ASN A 162 5.76 11.34 7.84
N SER A 163 6.67 11.71 8.75
CA SER A 163 7.07 13.07 9.06
C SER A 163 8.34 13.52 8.33
N VAL A 164 8.86 12.71 7.40
CA VAL A 164 10.09 13.01 6.65
C VAL A 164 9.91 14.28 5.80
N PRO A 165 10.79 15.28 5.94
CA PRO A 165 10.61 16.60 5.31
C PRO A 165 11.04 16.64 3.84
N VAL A 166 11.78 15.63 3.37
CA VAL A 166 12.20 15.49 1.98
C VAL A 166 11.21 14.65 1.17
N ARG A 167 11.25 14.79 -0.16
CA ARG A 167 10.34 14.08 -1.08
C ARG A 167 10.97 12.89 -1.80
N GLN A 168 12.29 12.74 -1.68
CA GLN A 168 13.02 11.63 -2.27
C GLN A 168 13.90 11.01 -1.21
N TYR A 169 13.55 9.80 -0.81
CA TYR A 169 14.20 9.11 0.30
C TYR A 169 13.85 7.63 0.31
N ILE A 170 14.70 6.87 0.99
CA ILE A 170 14.38 5.52 1.47
C ILE A 170 14.23 5.61 2.98
N LEU A 171 13.08 5.19 3.49
CA LEU A 171 12.83 5.03 4.92
C LEU A 171 12.89 3.54 5.25
N LEU A 172 13.80 3.16 6.14
CA LEU A 172 13.88 1.83 6.72
C LEU A 172 13.39 1.87 8.17
N THR A 173 12.58 0.91 8.59
CA THR A 173 12.40 0.62 10.03
C THR A 173 13.64 -0.06 10.61
N ASP A 174 13.84 -0.07 11.93
CA ASP A 174 14.94 -0.81 12.57
C ASP A 174 15.06 -2.26 12.09
N ALA A 175 13.94 -2.97 11.98
CA ALA A 175 13.90 -4.34 11.49
C ALA A 175 14.40 -4.47 10.04
N ALA A 176 14.14 -3.46 9.20
CA ALA A 176 14.61 -3.45 7.82
C ALA A 176 16.08 -3.04 7.71
N LEU A 177 16.54 -2.13 8.58
CA LEU A 177 17.96 -1.78 8.66
C LEU A 177 18.83 -2.97 9.12
N ALA A 178 18.34 -3.76 10.07
CA ALA A 178 19.02 -4.96 10.53
C ALA A 178 19.06 -6.08 9.46
N ASP A 179 18.11 -6.05 8.52
CA ASP A 179 17.91 -7.08 7.51
C ASP A 179 18.60 -6.75 6.18
N LEU A 180 18.60 -5.48 5.76
CA LEU A 180 19.22 -4.99 4.53
C LEU A 180 20.63 -4.44 4.78
N GLU A 181 21.52 -4.70 3.82
CA GLU A 181 22.89 -4.17 3.84
C GLU A 181 22.95 -2.93 2.96
N MET A 182 22.63 -1.76 3.52
CA MET A 182 22.75 -0.50 2.77
C MET A 182 24.24 -0.15 2.57
N PRO A 183 24.62 0.44 1.41
CA PRO A 183 25.98 0.90 1.18
C PRO A 183 26.49 1.80 2.32
N ALA A 184 27.70 1.51 2.82
CA ALA A 184 28.26 2.14 4.02
C ALA A 184 28.58 3.64 3.86
N ASP A 185 28.70 4.10 2.61
CA ASP A 185 28.90 5.51 2.25
C ASP A 185 27.60 6.33 2.30
N LEU A 186 26.44 5.67 2.33
CA LEU A 186 25.16 6.36 2.46
C LEU A 186 24.89 6.73 3.92
N GLN A 187 24.88 8.03 4.18
CA GLN A 187 24.45 8.55 5.47
C GLN A 187 22.92 8.48 5.61
N HIS A 188 22.45 8.22 6.82
CA HIS A 188 21.04 8.28 7.16
C HIS A 188 20.81 9.12 8.42
N THR A 189 19.61 9.65 8.53
CA THR A 189 19.14 10.35 9.73
C THR A 189 18.14 9.47 10.45
N MET A 190 18.25 9.39 11.77
CA MET A 190 17.29 8.69 12.61
C MET A 190 16.06 9.58 12.88
N GLY A 191 14.89 8.95 12.94
CA GLY A 191 13.62 9.57 13.31
C GLY A 191 12.73 8.57 14.05
N VAL A 192 11.61 9.06 14.59
CA VAL A 192 10.62 8.23 15.27
C VAL A 192 9.23 8.62 14.77
N GLU A 193 8.44 7.64 14.35
CA GLU A 193 7.05 7.82 13.96
C GLU A 193 6.12 7.21 15.02
N HIS A 194 4.96 7.83 15.22
CA HIS A 194 3.97 7.42 16.20
C HIS A 194 2.62 7.17 15.53
N TYR A 195 2.00 6.03 15.83
CA TYR A 195 0.68 5.64 15.34
C TYR A 195 -0.14 5.08 16.52
N GLU A 196 -1.46 5.30 16.53
CA GLU A 196 -2.33 4.95 17.66
C GLU A 196 -2.29 3.45 18.01
N ASP A 197 -2.25 2.58 17.00
CA ASP A 197 -2.32 1.13 17.15
C ASP A 197 -0.95 0.44 17.23
N PHE A 198 0.15 1.20 17.20
CA PHE A 198 1.51 0.65 17.13
C PHE A 198 2.44 1.30 18.17
N PRO A 199 3.44 0.55 18.68
CA PRO A 199 4.55 1.15 19.41
C PRO A 199 5.24 2.24 18.57
N ALA A 200 6.00 3.11 19.25
CA ALA A 200 6.85 4.06 18.55
C ALA A 200 7.81 3.33 17.60
N VAL A 201 7.86 3.79 16.35
CA VAL A 201 8.63 3.13 15.29
C VAL A 201 9.85 3.98 14.97
N THR A 202 11.02 3.47 15.34
CA THR A 202 12.29 4.06 14.92
C THR A 202 12.48 3.87 13.43
N THR A 203 12.94 4.92 12.77
CA THR A 203 13.11 4.99 11.32
C THR A 203 14.48 5.55 10.97
N HIS A 204 15.04 5.04 9.88
CA HIS A 204 16.32 5.45 9.32
C HIS A 204 16.09 5.95 7.89
N VAL A 205 16.35 7.23 7.67
CA VAL A 205 16.03 7.92 6.44
C VAL A 205 17.29 8.21 5.65
N TYR A 206 17.43 7.55 4.51
CA TYR A 206 18.46 7.82 3.50
C TYR A 206 17.88 8.81 2.50
N ALA A 207 18.25 10.08 2.62
CA ALA A 207 17.88 11.10 1.64
C ALA A 207 18.84 11.05 0.46
N ASP A 208 18.31 11.14 -0.76
CA ASP A 208 19.16 11.33 -1.93
C ASP A 208 19.79 12.74 -1.86
N ALA A 209 21.12 12.81 -1.78
CA ALA A 209 21.90 14.05 -1.68
C ALA A 209 21.62 15.05 -2.82
N ARG A 210 20.99 14.61 -3.91
CA ARG A 210 20.54 15.47 -5.02
C ARG A 210 19.28 16.27 -4.69
N THR A 211 18.66 16.08 -3.51
CA THR A 211 17.42 16.76 -3.12
C THR A 211 17.69 17.77 -1.99
N PRO A 212 17.41 19.07 -2.18
CA PRO A 212 17.60 20.05 -1.11
C PRO A 212 16.65 19.75 0.05
N VAL A 213 17.21 19.71 1.27
CA VAL A 213 16.45 19.57 2.52
C VAL A 213 15.59 20.83 2.71
N ARG A 214 14.26 20.65 2.79
CA ARG A 214 13.37 21.73 3.22
C ARG A 214 13.25 21.71 4.73
N SER A 215 13.22 22.90 5.35
CA SER A 215 12.98 23.06 6.78
C SER A 215 11.72 22.29 7.20
N PRO A 216 11.73 21.59 8.34
CA PRO A 216 10.56 20.86 8.80
C PRO A 216 9.41 21.84 8.99
N VAL A 217 8.38 21.72 8.14
CA VAL A 217 7.10 22.36 8.41
C VAL A 217 6.55 21.63 9.62
N ARG A 218 6.50 22.32 10.78
CA ARG A 218 5.73 21.87 11.95
C ARG A 218 4.29 21.66 11.51
N ARG A 219 3.95 20.45 11.06
CA ARG A 219 2.55 20.03 10.95
C ARG A 219 2.16 19.60 12.34
N GLY A 220 1.32 20.42 12.99
CA GLY A 220 0.53 19.93 14.11
C GLY A 220 -0.20 18.67 13.65
N VAL A 221 -0.12 17.62 14.47
CA VAL A 221 -0.94 16.42 14.31
C VAL A 221 -2.39 16.88 14.43
N ALA A 222 -3.03 17.19 13.32
CA ALA A 222 -4.39 17.67 13.27
C ALA A 222 -5.20 16.86 12.27
N ALA A 223 -6.25 16.27 12.84
CA ALA A 223 -7.38 15.56 12.24
C ALA A 223 -7.07 14.16 11.68
N ALA A 224 -7.54 13.17 12.44
CA ALA A 224 -7.88 11.84 11.98
C ALA A 224 -8.69 11.91 10.66
N ILE A 225 -7.99 11.71 9.55
CA ILE A 225 -8.64 11.38 8.29
C ILE A 225 -9.10 9.94 8.45
N LYS A 226 -10.40 9.77 8.74
CA LYS A 226 -11.09 8.49 8.66
C LYS A 226 -10.94 7.98 7.22
N TRP A 227 -9.97 7.11 6.99
CA TRP A 227 -9.89 6.32 5.78
C TRP A 227 -11.10 5.41 5.75
N ASN A 228 -12.05 5.72 4.89
CA ASN A 228 -13.18 4.84 4.65
C ASN A 228 -12.69 3.68 3.78
N LEU A 229 -12.27 2.57 4.43
CA LEU A 229 -11.89 1.30 3.78
C LEU A 229 -12.88 0.89 2.68
N ARG A 230 -14.15 1.33 2.78
CA ARG A 230 -15.21 1.11 1.79
C ARG A 230 -14.87 1.58 0.37
N LEU A 231 -14.03 2.61 0.21
CA LEU A 231 -13.61 3.11 -1.12
C LEU A 231 -12.51 2.27 -1.78
N TRP A 232 -11.78 1.47 -0.99
CA TRP A 232 -10.73 0.56 -1.48
C TRP A 232 -11.32 -0.78 -1.94
N PHE A 233 -12.47 -1.16 -1.39
CA PHE A 233 -13.11 -2.44 -1.67
C PHE A 233 -14.33 -2.35 -2.60
N GLU A 234 -14.82 -1.18 -3.01
CA GLU A 234 -16.00 -1.06 -3.90
C GLU A 234 -15.87 -1.83 -5.23
N PRO A 235 -14.73 -1.79 -5.95
CA PRO A 235 -14.56 -2.61 -7.16
C PRO A 235 -14.54 -4.12 -6.84
N LEU A 236 -13.94 -4.50 -5.70
CA LEU A 236 -13.84 -5.89 -5.24
C LEU A 236 -15.18 -6.43 -4.72
N LEU A 237 -15.97 -5.60 -4.04
CA LEU A 237 -17.28 -5.95 -3.48
C LEU A 237 -18.35 -6.04 -4.57
N ARG A 238 -18.31 -5.15 -5.59
CA ARG A 238 -19.18 -5.27 -6.77
C ARG A 238 -18.89 -6.53 -7.58
N PHE A 239 -17.64 -6.97 -7.61
CA PHE A 239 -17.23 -8.21 -8.26
C PHE A 239 -17.59 -9.46 -7.45
N LEU A 240 -17.45 -9.41 -6.13
CA LEU A 240 -17.74 -10.54 -5.21
C LEU A 240 -19.23 -10.73 -4.90
N PHE A 241 -20.05 -9.69 -5.00
CA PHE A 241 -21.49 -9.74 -4.70
C PHE A 241 -22.34 -9.03 -5.76
N PRO A 242 -22.42 -9.55 -7.01
CA PRO A 242 -23.21 -8.94 -8.07
C PRO A 242 -24.71 -8.87 -7.73
N GLU A 243 -25.21 -9.77 -6.88
CA GLU A 243 -26.63 -9.88 -6.48
C GLU A 243 -27.14 -8.77 -5.56
N LEU A 244 -26.28 -7.93 -4.99
CA LEU A 244 -26.69 -6.76 -4.20
C LEU A 244 -26.80 -5.46 -5.02
N SER A 245 -26.50 -5.51 -6.32
CA SER A 245 -26.62 -4.37 -7.25
C SER A 245 -27.85 -4.46 -8.17
N GLY A 246 -28.74 -5.42 -7.92
CA GLY A 246 -29.98 -5.60 -8.67
C GLY A 246 -30.98 -4.47 -8.43
N ARG A 247 -31.00 -3.52 -9.36
CA ARG A 247 -32.11 -2.58 -9.56
C ARG A 247 -33.35 -3.40 -9.93
N SER A 248 -34.30 -3.54 -9.00
CA SER A 248 -35.61 -4.14 -9.30
C SER A 248 -36.41 -3.20 -10.20
N SER A 249 -36.43 -3.50 -11.50
CA SER A 249 -37.48 -3.04 -12.38
C SER A 249 -38.63 -4.06 -12.33
N GLY A 250 -39.72 -3.67 -11.66
CA GLY A 250 -41.04 -4.30 -11.82
C GLY A 250 -41.56 -5.07 -10.60
N GLY A 251 -42.59 -4.50 -9.96
CA GLY A 251 -43.60 -5.28 -9.24
C GLY A 251 -43.66 -5.19 -7.72
N GLY A 252 -44.13 -4.04 -7.19
CA GLY A 252 -45.03 -3.98 -6.03
C GLY A 252 -44.58 -4.48 -4.65
N ALA A 253 -44.01 -3.58 -3.83
CA ALA A 253 -44.37 -3.42 -2.41
C ALA A 253 -43.70 -2.14 -1.87
N ARG A 254 -44.50 -1.18 -1.37
CA ARG A 254 -43.99 0.01 -0.69
C ARG A 254 -43.38 -0.41 0.65
N VAL A 255 -42.07 -0.22 0.79
CA VAL A 255 -41.42 -0.15 2.11
C VAL A 255 -40.92 1.28 2.30
N SER A 256 -41.46 1.96 3.31
CA SER A 256 -41.24 3.36 3.61
C SER A 256 -39.80 3.62 4.09
N GLY A 257 -39.26 4.78 3.72
CA GLY A 257 -37.88 5.22 3.95
C GLY A 257 -37.43 5.38 5.41
N ALA A 258 -38.18 4.86 6.38
CA ALA A 258 -37.82 4.85 7.80
C ALA A 258 -37.02 3.59 8.20
N GLY A 259 -37.07 2.50 7.43
CA GLY A 259 -36.38 1.23 7.77
C GLY A 259 -34.87 1.21 7.49
N PHE A 260 -34.38 2.05 6.58
CA PHE A 260 -32.97 2.03 6.16
C PHE A 260 -32.03 2.79 7.12
N VAL A 261 -32.57 3.76 7.86
CA VAL A 261 -31.82 4.55 8.84
C VAL A 261 -31.61 3.77 10.14
N ILE A 262 -32.54 2.88 10.50
CA ILE A 262 -32.46 2.09 11.75
C ILE A 262 -31.47 0.92 11.61
N LEU A 263 -31.32 0.33 10.42
CA LEU A 263 -30.37 -0.78 10.20
C LEU A 263 -28.91 -0.32 10.11
N SER A 264 -28.68 0.96 9.80
CA SER A 264 -27.33 1.55 9.70
C SER A 264 -26.74 1.97 11.05
N ILE A 265 -27.58 2.14 12.08
CA ILE A 265 -27.18 2.60 13.43
C ILE A 265 -26.93 1.43 14.40
N LEU A 266 -27.54 0.26 14.16
CA LEU A 266 -27.40 -0.94 14.98
C LEU A 266 -26.15 -1.80 14.68
N LEU A 267 -25.41 -1.51 13.60
CA LEU A 267 -24.20 -2.26 13.20
C LEU A 267 -22.89 -1.50 13.47
N THR A 268 -22.94 -0.45 14.27
CA THR A 268 -21.79 0.22 14.87
C THR A 268 -22.00 0.17 16.38
N PRO A 269 -21.36 -0.73 17.19
CA PRO A 269 -20.04 -1.35 17.03
C PRO A 269 -19.95 -2.82 17.52
N ILE A 270 -19.60 -3.79 16.67
CA ILE A 270 -19.03 -5.08 17.13
C ILE A 270 -17.88 -5.46 16.20
N TYR A 271 -16.75 -4.79 16.40
CA TYR A 271 -15.45 -5.33 16.04
C TYR A 271 -15.11 -6.40 17.08
N VAL A 272 -15.58 -7.63 16.86
CA VAL A 272 -14.99 -8.82 17.46
C VAL A 272 -14.33 -9.57 16.31
N PRO A 273 -13.02 -9.85 16.37
CA PRO A 273 -12.38 -10.64 15.34
C PRO A 273 -13.06 -12.01 15.33
N VAL A 274 -13.56 -12.40 14.15
CA VAL A 274 -14.28 -13.66 13.88
C VAL A 274 -13.45 -14.92 14.27
N CYS A 275 -12.18 -14.76 14.64
CA CYS A 275 -11.34 -15.82 15.19
C CYS A 275 -11.64 -16.21 16.66
N VAL A 276 -12.34 -15.41 17.47
CA VAL A 276 -12.58 -15.74 18.90
C VAL A 276 -13.92 -16.47 19.16
N LEU A 277 -14.87 -16.42 18.22
CA LEU A 277 -16.19 -17.05 18.42
C LEU A 277 -16.23 -18.57 18.19
N PHE A 278 -15.21 -19.14 17.55
CA PHE A 278 -15.14 -20.59 17.32
C PHE A 278 -14.56 -21.40 18.48
N THR A 279 -13.88 -20.78 19.44
CA THR A 279 -13.36 -21.49 20.63
C THR A 279 -14.44 -21.78 21.66
N VAL A 280 -15.43 -20.88 21.83
CA VAL A 280 -16.46 -21.02 22.88
C VAL A 280 -17.55 -22.05 22.52
N VAL A 281 -17.85 -22.26 21.24
CA VAL A 281 -18.85 -23.27 20.83
C VAL A 281 -18.31 -24.70 20.94
N SER A 282 -16.99 -24.90 20.98
CA SER A 282 -16.39 -26.23 21.08
C SER A 282 -16.43 -26.86 22.48
N GLN A 283 -16.67 -26.07 23.54
CA GLN A 283 -16.79 -26.60 24.92
C GLN A 283 -18.22 -26.96 25.34
N ALA A 284 -19.24 -26.53 24.59
CA ALA A 284 -20.64 -26.82 24.90
C ALA A 284 -21.17 -28.13 24.27
N ALA A 285 -20.41 -28.79 23.39
CA ALA A 285 -20.79 -30.04 22.74
C ALA A 285 -20.16 -31.31 23.36
N ARG A 286 -19.61 -31.21 24.58
CA ARG A 286 -19.09 -32.36 25.36
C ARG A 286 -19.68 -32.43 26.78
N ARG A 287 -20.95 -32.11 26.94
CA ARG A 287 -21.79 -32.54 28.09
C ARG A 287 -23.18 -32.89 27.58
#